data_AF-A0A0S8KV38-F1
#
_entry.id   AF-A0A0S8KV38-F1
#
_cell.length_a   1.000
_cell.length_b   1.000
_cell.length_c   1.000
_cell.angle_alpha   90.00
_cell.angle_beta   90.00
_cell.angle_gamma   90.00
#
_symmetry.space_group_name_H-M   'P 1'
#
loop_
_entity.id
_entity.type
_entity.pdbx_description
1 polymer ?
#
loop_
_entity_poly.entity_id
_entity_poly.type
_entity_poly.pdbx_seq_one_letter_code
_entity_poly.pdbx_strand_id
1 'polypeptide(L)' 'MVKRKKKMGRPRKKAKDKRSRPVALRMTPADHRRLMKDAHAAGLSISAYLQECWQKARK' A
#
# COMPACT_ATOMS: atom_id res chain seq x y z
N MET A 1 28.05 -28.12 3.54
CA MET A 1 27.25 -27.06 2.87
C MET A 1 25.83 -27.56 2.65
N VAL A 2 24.89 -27.30 3.58
CA VAL A 2 23.52 -27.83 3.49
C VAL A 2 22.76 -27.08 2.40
N LYS A 3 22.55 -27.75 1.24
CA LYS A 3 21.71 -27.27 0.15
C LYS A 3 20.27 -27.12 0.69
N ARG A 4 19.84 -25.89 0.96
CA ARG A 4 18.48 -25.59 1.44
C ARG A 4 17.49 -26.14 0.42
N LYS A 5 16.69 -27.13 0.82
CA LYS A 5 15.59 -27.68 0.02
C LYS A 5 14.72 -26.52 -0.49
N LYS A 6 14.57 -26.42 -1.82
CA LYS A 6 13.69 -25.44 -2.47
C LYS A 6 12.27 -25.78 -1.99
N LYS A 7 11.71 -24.99 -1.07
CA LYS A 7 10.35 -25.21 -0.56
C LYS A 7 9.40 -25.26 -1.76
N MET A 8 8.71 -26.38 -1.94
CA MET A 8 7.71 -26.65 -2.99
C MET A 8 6.41 -25.85 -2.77
N GLY A 9 6.52 -24.61 -2.30
CA GLY A 9 5.40 -23.71 -2.05
C GLY A 9 5.40 -22.54 -3.03
N ARG A 10 4.42 -21.63 -2.88
CA ARG A 10 4.34 -20.42 -3.71
C ARG A 10 5.69 -19.71 -3.74
N PRO A 11 6.26 -19.44 -4.93
CA PRO A 11 7.51 -18.70 -5.06
C PRO A 11 7.44 -17.39 -4.26
N ARG A 12 8.51 -17.08 -3.53
CA ARG A 12 8.60 -15.82 -2.79
C ARG A 12 8.48 -14.67 -3.78
N LYS A 13 7.56 -13.73 -3.53
CA LYS A 13 7.46 -12.47 -4.30
C LYS A 13 8.82 -11.78 -4.32
N LYS A 14 9.23 -11.26 -5.49
CA LYS A 14 10.49 -10.51 -5.62
C LYS A 14 10.43 -9.29 -4.70
N ALA A 15 11.58 -8.80 -4.26
CA ALA A 15 11.64 -7.64 -3.36
C ALA A 15 10.92 -6.41 -3.94
N LYS A 16 10.98 -6.22 -5.26
CA LYS A 16 10.29 -5.14 -5.99
C LYS A 16 8.76 -5.26 -5.96
N ASP A 17 8.22 -6.49 -5.88
CA ASP A 17 6.78 -6.75 -5.86
C ASP A 17 6.20 -6.74 -4.45
N LYS A 18 7.05 -6.60 -3.42
CA LYS A 18 6.62 -6.48 -2.03
C LYS A 18 6.27 -5.02 -1.76
N ARG A 19 4.99 -4.74 -1.53
CA ARG A 19 4.53 -3.50 -0.87
C ARG A 19 4.86 -3.54 0.63
N SER A 20 6.12 -3.79 0.96
CA SER A 20 6.59 -4.07 2.33
C SER A 20 7.03 -2.83 3.09
N ARG A 21 6.88 -1.63 2.52
CA ARG A 21 7.20 -0.39 3.23
C ARG A 21 5.93 0.15 3.87
N PRO A 22 5.71 -0.09 5.17
CA PRO A 22 4.64 0.60 5.88
C PRO A 22 4.96 2.10 5.88
N VAL A 23 3.93 2.92 5.66
CA VAL A 23 4.02 4.39 5.73
C VAL A 23 3.00 4.84 6.75
N ALA A 24 3.46 5.56 7.77
CA ALA A 24 2.60 6.23 8.73
C ALA A 24 2.42 7.68 8.31
N LEU A 25 1.16 8.14 8.26
CA LEU A 25 0.80 9.52 7.97
C LEU A 25 0.20 10.14 9.23
N ARG A 26 0.72 11.29 9.64
CA ARG A 26 0.12 12.10 10.70
C ARG A 26 -0.85 13.07 10.05
N MET A 27 -2.10 13.06 10.50
CA MET A 27 -3.16 13.94 10.02
C MET A 27 -4.12 14.25 11.16
N THR A 28 -4.88 15.35 11.04
CA THR A 28 -5.91 15.65 12.04
C THR A 28 -7.11 14.71 11.89
N PRO A 29 -7.93 14.53 12.94
CA PRO A 29 -9.16 13.75 12.84
C PRO A 29 -10.14 14.30 11.80
N ALA A 30 -10.16 15.62 11.59
CA ALA A 30 -11.00 16.26 10.59
C ALA A 30 -10.55 15.90 9.17
N ASP A 31 -9.25 15.96 8.90
CA ASP A 31 -8.67 15.60 7.61
C ASP A 31 -8.89 14.11 7.31
N HIS A 32 -8.73 13.25 8.32
CA HIS A 32 -9.00 11.82 8.17
C HIS A 32 -10.45 11.53 7.78
N ARG A 33 -11.43 12.24 8.37
CA ARG A 33 -12.85 12.10 8.01
C ARG A 33 -13.13 12.59 6.58
N ARG A 34 -12.50 13.69 6.15
CA ARG A 34 -12.62 14.19 4.76
C ARG A 34 -12.06 13.16 3.78
N LEU A 35 -10.85 12.68 4.03
CA LEU A 35 -10.20 11.65 3.24
C LEU A 35 -11.05 10.37 3.12
N MET A 36 -11.69 9.94 4.21
CA MET A 36 -12.62 8.80 4.20
C MET A 36 -13.80 9.04 3.26
N LYS A 37 -14.40 10.23 3.28
CA LYS A 37 -15.53 10.57 2.40
C LYS A 37 -15.10 10.58 0.93
N ASP A 38 -13.96 11.19 0.64
CA ASP A 38 -13.44 11.27 -0.74
C ASP A 38 -13.08 9.88 -1.29
N ALA A 39 -12.44 9.03 -0.47
CA ALA A 39 -12.13 7.66 -0.83
C ALA A 39 -13.41 6.84 -1.07
N HIS A 40 -14.43 6.99 -0.23
CA HIS A 40 -15.72 6.34 -0.40
C HIS A 40 -16.43 6.80 -1.69
N ALA A 41 -16.41 8.11 -1.98
CA ALA A 41 -16.97 8.66 -3.22
C ALA A 41 -16.26 8.13 -4.47
N ALA A 42 -14.95 7.89 -4.39
CA ALA A 42 -14.17 7.26 -5.45
C ALA A 42 -14.33 5.73 -5.54
N GLY A 43 -15.03 5.10 -4.59
CA GLY A 43 -15.16 3.63 -4.50
C GLY A 43 -13.84 2.91 -4.16
N LEU A 44 -12.86 3.63 -3.61
CA LEU A 44 -11.53 3.12 -3.31
C LEU A 44 -11.32 2.96 -1.80
N SER A 45 -10.43 2.05 -1.41
CA SER A 45 -9.93 2.06 -0.03
C SER A 45 -9.10 3.32 0.21
N ILE A 46 -9.07 3.81 1.45
CA ILE A 46 -8.33 5.02 1.84
C ILE A 46 -6.86 4.95 1.40
N SER A 47 -6.22 3.78 1.58
CA SER A 47 -4.83 3.57 1.20
C SER A 47 -4.63 3.53 -0.32
N ALA A 48 -5.58 2.96 -1.08
CA ALA A 48 -5.55 3.00 -2.54
C ALA A 48 -5.74 4.43 -3.06
N TYR A 49 -6.72 5.16 -2.51
CA TYR A 49 -6.99 6.56 -2.85
C TYR A 49 -5.75 7.45 -2.61
N LEU A 50 -5.13 7.35 -1.43
CA LEU A 50 -3.86 8.03 -1.12
C LEU A 50 -2.75 7.68 -2.10
N GLN A 51 -2.62 6.39 -2.43
CA GLN A 51 -1.59 5.94 -3.35
C GLN A 51 -1.81 6.52 -4.76
N GLU A 52 -3.06 6.55 -5.24
CA GLU A 52 -3.39 7.17 -6.52
C GLU A 52 -3.15 8.67 -6.54
N CYS A 53 -3.58 9.39 -5.49
CA CYS A 53 -3.30 10.83 -5.34
C CYS A 53 -1.78 11.09 -5.36
N TRP A 54 -1.00 10.28 -4.67
CA TRP A 54 0.46 10.39 -4.64
C TRP A 54 1.10 10.12 -6.01
N GLN A 55 0.61 9.12 -6.76
CA GLN A 55 1.09 8.85 -8.11
C GLN A 55 0.72 9.97 -9.09
N LYS A 56 -0.49 10.53 -8.97
CA LYS A 56 -0.93 11.69 -9.77
C LYS A 56 -0.07 12.93 -9.48
N ALA A 57 0.25 13.19 -8.21
CA ALA A 57 1.05 14.36 -7.81
C ALA A 57 2.55 14.25 -8.14
N ARG A 58 3.07 13.03 -8.31
CA ARG A 58 4.46 12.78 -8.76
C ARG A 58 4.65 12.87 -10.28
N LYS A 59 3.55 12.95 -11.02
CA LYS A 59 3.53 13.00 -12.47
C LYS A 59 3.51 14.45 -12.93
#